data_AF-A0A699V727-F1
#
_entry.id   AF-A0A699V727-F1
#
_cell.length_a   1.000
_cell.length_b   1.000
_cell.length_c   1.000
_cell.angle_alpha   90.00
_cell.angle_beta   90.00
_cell.angle_gamma   90.00
#
_symmetry.space_group_name_H-M   'P 1'
#
loop_
_entity.id
_entity.type
_entity.pdbx_description
1 polymer ?
#
loop_
_entity_poly.entity_id
_entity_poly.type
_entity_poly.pdbx_seq_one_letter_code
_entity_poly.pdbx_strand_id
1 'polypeptide(L)' 'MQAARDRQKSYADLKRKPMEFQVGDKVMLKVSPWKGVVRFGKRGKLNPRYVGPFNVLERVGDVAYKLDLPEELS' A
#
# COMPACT_ATOMS: atom_id res chain seq x y z
N MET A 1 27.32 12.85 17.51
CA MET A 1 26.21 12.94 16.53
C MET A 1 25.95 11.65 15.77
N GLN A 2 26.98 10.89 15.36
CA GLN A 2 26.82 9.64 14.59
C GLN A 2 26.01 8.57 15.32
N ALA A 3 26.34 8.27 16.58
CA ALA A 3 25.64 7.26 17.39
C ALA A 3 24.13 7.51 17.55
N ALA A 4 23.68 8.77 17.58
CA ALA A 4 22.26 9.10 17.66
C ALA A 4 21.53 8.83 16.33
N ARG A 5 22.19 9.11 15.18
CA ARG A 5 21.66 8.82 13.85
C ARG A 5 21.58 7.31 13.60
N ASP A 6 22.63 6.58 13.97
CA ASP A 6 22.67 5.12 13.80
C ASP A 6 21.57 4.43 14.62
N ARG A 7 21.31 4.92 15.83
CA ARG A 7 20.22 4.43 16.70
C ARG A 7 18.84 4.72 16.12
N GLN A 8 18.61 5.91 15.55
CA GLN A 8 17.35 6.21 14.85
C GLN A 8 17.16 5.31 13.63
N LYS A 9 18.22 5.11 12.84
CA LYS A 9 18.19 4.25 11.66
C LYS A 9 17.88 2.79 12.04
N SER A 10 18.56 2.26 13.05
CA SER A 10 18.32 0.88 13.52
C SER A 10 16.89 0.70 14.00
N TYR A 11 16.30 1.69 14.70
CA TYR A 11 14.90 1.63 15.13
C TYR A 11 13.90 1.69 13.96
N ALA A 12 14.20 2.46 12.92
CA ALA A 12 13.37 2.54 11.73
C ALA A 12 13.44 1.26 10.89
N ASP A 13 14.64 0.73 10.68
CA ASP A 13 14.88 -0.40 9.78
C ASP A 13 14.45 -1.75 10.40
N LEU A 14 14.51 -1.89 11.73
CA LEU A 14 14.03 -3.10 12.44
C LEU A 14 12.56 -3.45 12.15
N LYS A 15 11.73 -2.46 11.81
CA LYS A 15 10.30 -2.65 11.50
C LYS A 15 10.00 -2.66 10.00
N ARG A 16 11.00 -2.41 9.15
CA ARG A 16 10.87 -2.49 7.70
C ARG A 16 11.15 -3.92 7.26
N LYS A 17 10.09 -4.71 7.10
CA LYS A 17 10.19 -5.95 6.32
C LYS A 17 10.01 -5.60 4.84
N PRO A 18 10.90 -6.04 3.93
CA PRO A 18 10.57 -6.03 2.52
C PRO A 18 9.34 -6.92 2.36
N MET A 19 8.21 -6.31 2.03
CA MET A 19 6.96 -7.02 1.80
C MET A 19 6.89 -7.29 0.31
N GLU A 20 7.30 -8.49 -0.07
CA GLU A 20 7.22 -8.98 -1.44
C GLU A 20 5.91 -9.73 -1.62
N PHE A 21 5.24 -9.46 -2.73
CA PHE A 21 4.02 -10.16 -3.12
C PHE A 21 4.31 -11.06 -4.31
N GLN A 22 3.67 -12.22 -4.35
CA GLN A 22 3.73 -13.14 -5.48
C GLN A 22 2.53 -12.91 -6.40
N VAL A 23 2.67 -13.32 -7.66
CA VAL A 23 1.55 -13.34 -8.60
C VAL A 23 0.48 -14.28 -8.07
N GLY A 24 -0.77 -13.80 -8.02
CA GLY A 24 -1.90 -14.51 -7.42
C GLY A 24 -2.17 -14.15 -5.95
N ASP A 25 -1.29 -13.42 -5.28
CA ASP A 25 -1.57 -12.91 -3.94
C ASP A 25 -2.71 -11.87 -3.99
N LYS A 26 -3.54 -11.89 -2.94
CA LYS A 26 -4.60 -10.90 -2.72
C LYS A 26 -4.09 -9.79 -1.82
N VAL A 27 -4.00 -8.58 -2.38
CA VAL A 27 -3.47 -7.40 -1.68
C VAL A 27 -4.52 -6.31 -1.54
N MET A 28 -4.45 -5.59 -0.42
CA MET A 28 -5.32 -4.45 -0.14
C MET A 28 -4.71 -3.17 -0.72
N LEU A 29 -5.43 -2.48 -1.62
CA LEU A 29 -4.93 -1.24 -2.21
C LEU A 29 -5.17 -0.06 -1.28
N LYS A 30 -4.10 0.70 -0.98
CA LYS A 30 -4.22 1.97 -0.26
C LYS A 30 -4.70 3.06 -1.20
N VAL A 31 -5.84 3.69 -0.90
CA VAL A 31 -6.41 4.75 -1.74
C VAL A 31 -6.10 6.14 -1.18
N SER A 32 -6.04 7.13 -2.08
CA SER A 32 -5.95 8.53 -1.65
C SER A 32 -7.27 8.96 -0.98
N PRO A 33 -7.23 9.89 0.00
CA PRO A 33 -8.44 10.37 0.66
C PRO A 33 -9.50 10.90 -0.30
N TRP A 34 -9.09 11.56 -1.39
CA TRP A 34 -9.98 12.06 -2.43
C TRP A 34 -10.60 10.93 -3.28
N LYS A 35 -9.80 9.97 -3.79
CA LYS A 35 -10.35 8.80 -4.51
C LYS A 35 -11.31 8.00 -3.62
N GLY A 36 -11.02 7.89 -2.33
CA GLY A 36 -11.92 7.24 -1.35
C GLY A 36 -13.25 7.98 -1.17
N VAL A 37 -13.24 9.32 -1.11
CA VAL A 37 -14.48 10.12 -0.97
C VAL A 37 -15.36 10.01 -2.20
N VAL A 38 -14.79 10.07 -3.41
CA VAL A 38 -15.55 9.93 -4.67
C VAL A 38 -16.24 8.56 -4.75
N ARG A 39 -15.59 7.51 -4.25
CA ARG A 39 -16.06 6.12 -4.40
C ARG A 39 -17.01 5.67 -3.30
N PHE A 40 -16.67 5.96 -2.05
CA PHE A 40 -17.51 5.58 -0.92
C PHE A 40 -18.64 6.57 -0.65
N GLY A 41 -18.65 7.73 -1.34
CA GLY A 41 -19.67 8.78 -1.22
C GLY A 41 -19.76 9.42 0.17
N LYS A 42 -18.93 8.98 1.11
CA LYS A 42 -18.91 9.42 2.49
C LYS A 42 -17.61 10.17 2.70
N ARG A 43 -17.70 11.38 3.26
CA ARG A 43 -16.56 12.13 3.77
C ARG A 43 -16.63 12.06 5.28
N GLY A 44 -15.75 11.27 5.89
CA GLY A 44 -15.78 11.04 7.32
C GLY A 44 -14.45 10.54 7.85
N LYS A 45 -14.20 10.83 9.13
CA LYS A 45 -12.99 10.41 9.87
C LYS A 45 -12.80 8.88 9.89
N LEU A 46 -13.88 8.12 9.73
CA LEU A 46 -13.91 6.65 9.79
C LEU A 46 -13.94 5.95 8.42
N ASN A 47 -13.60 6.66 7.34
CA ASN A 47 -13.53 6.02 6.02
C ASN A 47 -12.37 5.01 5.94
N PRO A 48 -12.57 3.88 5.23
CA PRO A 48 -11.50 2.90 5.04
C PRO A 48 -10.35 3.51 4.22
N ARG A 49 -9.12 3.31 4.70
CA ARG A 49 -7.89 3.73 4.01
C ARG A 49 -7.43 2.76 2.92
N TYR A 50 -7.90 1.52 3.01
CA TYR A 50 -7.59 0.44 2.10
C TYR A 50 -8.87 -0.13 1.51
N VAL A 51 -8.82 -0.52 0.24
CA VAL A 51 -9.98 -1.03 -0.49
C VAL A 51 -9.59 -2.35 -1.12
N GLY A 52 -10.54 -3.30 -1.12
CA GLY A 52 -10.56 -4.54 -1.91
C GLY A 52 -9.31 -5.44 -1.82
N PRO A 53 -9.48 -6.76 -1.69
CA PRO A 53 -8.42 -7.66 -2.11
C PRO A 53 -8.37 -7.69 -3.64
N PHE A 54 -7.29 -7.18 -4.23
CA PHE A 54 -7.00 -7.32 -5.66
C PHE A 54 -5.93 -8.36 -5.88
N ASN A 55 -6.04 -9.11 -6.98
CA ASN A 55 -5.03 -10.07 -7.35
C ASN A 55 -3.83 -9.34 -7.98
N VAL A 56 -2.62 -9.74 -7.58
CA VAL A 56 -1.39 -9.34 -8.27
C VAL A 56 -1.29 -10.13 -9.57
N LEU A 57 -1.30 -9.43 -10.70
CA LEU A 57 -1.18 -10.02 -12.04
C LEU A 57 0.28 -10.21 -12.44
N GLU A 58 1.12 -9.22 -12.18
CA GLU A 58 2.53 -9.25 -12.56
C GLU A 58 3.39 -8.41 -11.60
N ARG A 59 4.66 -8.80 -11.42
CA ARG A 59 5.67 -7.98 -10.73
C ARG A 59 6.46 -7.22 -11.79
N VAL A 60 6.27 -5.90 -11.84
CA VAL A 60 6.93 -4.99 -12.81
C VAL A 60 8.32 -4.58 -12.32
N GLY A 61 8.54 -4.54 -11.01
CA GLY A 61 9.83 -4.27 -10.39
C GLY A 61 9.83 -4.68 -8.91
N ASP A 62 10.91 -4.40 -8.17
CA ASP A 62 11.04 -4.87 -6.79
C ASP A 62 9.96 -4.36 -5.83
N VAL A 63 9.40 -3.19 -6.13
CA VAL A 63 8.35 -2.54 -5.32
C VAL A 63 7.10 -2.22 -6.17
N ALA A 64 7.09 -2.60 -7.45
CA ALA A 64 6.04 -2.24 -8.40
C ALA A 64 5.30 -3.49 -8.89
N TYR A 65 3.99 -3.53 -8.65
CA TYR A 65 3.12 -4.65 -8.97
C TYR A 65 1.94 -4.16 -9.80
N LYS A 66 1.56 -4.95 -10.81
CA LYS A 66 0.34 -4.75 -11.58
C LYS A 66 -0.79 -5.49 -10.91
N LEU A 67 -1.88 -4.79 -10.63
CA LEU A 67 -3.06 -5.32 -9.96
C LEU A 67 -4.22 -5.45 -10.95
N ASP A 68 -5.07 -6.43 -10.74
CA ASP A 68 -6.35 -6.56 -11.42
C ASP A 68 -7.36 -5.55 -10.83
N LEU A 69 -7.29 -4.31 -11.30
CA LEU A 69 -8.16 -3.23 -10.84
C LEU A 69 -9.35 -3.06 -11.81
N PRO A 70 -10.58 -2.87 -11.29
CA PRO A 70 -11.70 -2.46 -12.15
C PRO A 70 -11.37 -1.12 -12.81
N GLU A 71 -11.94 -0.81 -13.98
CA GLU A 71 -11.58 0.40 -14.74
C GLU A 71 -11.84 1.71 -13.98
N GLU A 72 -12.84 1.70 -13.12
CA GLU A 72 -13.13 2.77 -12.16
C GLU A 72 -11.94 3.04 -11.21
N LEU A 73 -11.16 1.97 -10.92
CA LEU A 73 -9.83 1.84 -10.29
C LEU A 73 -8.74 2.81 -10.70
N SER A 74 -8.66 2.92 -12.02
CA SER A 74 -7.40 2.94 -12.73
C SER A 74 -6.74 4.31 -12.71
#